data_AF-A0A9P9K4E2-F1
#
_entry.id   AF-A0A9P9K4E2-F1
#
_cell.length_a   1.000
_cell.length_b   1.000
_cell.length_c   1.000
_cell.angle_alpha   90.00
_cell.angle_beta   90.00
_cell.angle_gamma   90.00
#
_symmetry.space_group_name_H-M   'P 1'
#
loop_
_entity.id
_entity.type
_entity.pdbx_description
1 polymer ?
#
loop_
_entity_poly.entity_id
_entity_poly.type
_entity_poly.pdbx_seq_one_letter_code
_entity_poly.pdbx_strand_id
1 'polypeptide(L)'
;MVNDRLQSAAELALLAPESSLSFHVFPHLPFELRLKIWRYSFTPRVPKWQSGCNNPAVLSVNSEARSAALDCYPVNLPLATFAPYEHAGDSINDLNRVLYINPAVDTVVVLGDLDYLRMSRLLSDLSLRDPKGKGLQRLAVSASWTYHQGAGDTIRMLVQHMFPELIEMTVFMYAERVPPADWAGGVCSLEDCSGTDYYKRYAMGRGQQMKDGDKWMVIGKKELRVMELTFRHGW
;
A
#
# COMPACT_ATOMS: atom_id res chain seq x y z
N MET A 1 -10.59 -2.93 68.14
CA MET A 1 -12.01 -3.03 67.76
C MET A 1 -12.16 -2.20 66.49
N VAL A 2 -11.89 -2.72 65.28
CA VAL A 2 -12.71 -3.64 64.47
C VAL A 2 -14.17 -3.18 64.42
N ASN A 3 -14.53 -2.33 63.45
CA ASN A 3 -15.46 -2.66 62.35
C ASN A 3 -15.61 -1.48 61.37
N ASP A 4 -16.20 -1.76 60.20
CA ASP A 4 -16.70 -0.82 59.17
C ASP A 4 -15.71 -0.31 58.12
N ARG A 5 -15.20 -1.21 57.27
CA ARG A 5 -14.94 -0.92 55.83
C ARG A 5 -15.04 -2.18 54.97
N LEU A 6 -16.24 -2.75 54.88
CA LEU A 6 -16.59 -3.75 53.86
C LEU A 6 -17.94 -3.40 53.24
N GLN A 7 -17.99 -2.33 52.44
CA GLN A 7 -19.04 -2.17 51.42
C GLN A 7 -18.40 -1.63 50.13
N SER A 8 -18.01 -2.61 49.32
CA SER A 8 -18.25 -2.70 47.87
C SER A 8 -17.93 -1.48 46.99
N ALA A 9 -16.77 -1.54 46.33
CA ALA A 9 -16.49 -0.80 45.10
C ALA A 9 -17.41 -1.21 43.92
N ALA A 10 -18.36 -2.14 44.10
CA ALA A 10 -19.30 -2.56 43.06
C ALA A 10 -20.56 -1.69 42.96
N GLU A 11 -20.88 -0.84 43.96
CA GLU A 11 -22.07 0.04 43.90
C GLU A 11 -21.84 1.36 43.14
N LEU A 12 -20.59 1.77 42.90
CA LEU A 12 -20.30 3.00 42.14
C LEU A 12 -20.26 2.79 40.61
N ALA A 13 -20.43 1.56 40.13
CA ALA A 13 -20.41 1.24 38.69
C ALA A 13 -21.80 1.23 38.03
N LEU A 14 -22.90 1.39 38.79
CA LEU A 14 -24.27 1.26 38.29
C LEU A 14 -24.96 2.56 37.87
N LEU A 15 -24.22 3.66 37.74
CA LEU A 15 -24.75 4.97 37.30
C LEU A 15 -23.91 5.64 36.22
N ALA A 16 -23.26 4.88 35.34
CA ALA A 16 -22.85 5.42 34.05
C ALA A 16 -24.10 5.45 33.15
N PRO A 17 -24.65 6.62 32.79
CA PRO A 17 -25.72 6.65 31.80
C PRO A 17 -25.17 6.02 30.53
N GLU A 18 -25.92 5.07 29.95
CA GLU A 18 -25.66 4.59 28.61
C GLU A 18 -25.66 5.81 27.69
N SER A 19 -24.47 6.31 27.38
CA SER A 19 -24.29 7.39 26.43
C SER A 19 -24.76 6.84 25.10
N SER A 20 -26.02 7.11 24.76
CA SER A 20 -26.54 6.86 23.43
C SER A 20 -25.59 7.56 22.48
N LEU A 21 -24.83 6.81 21.70
CA LEU A 21 -23.99 7.33 20.63
C LEU A 21 -24.90 7.82 19.49
N SER A 22 -25.71 8.85 19.76
CA SER A 22 -26.50 9.53 18.75
C SER A 22 -25.64 10.66 18.19
N PHE A 23 -25.26 10.56 16.93
CA PHE A 23 -24.59 11.65 16.24
C PHE A 23 -25.59 12.79 16.03
N HIS A 24 -25.23 14.02 16.41
CA HIS A 24 -26.03 15.19 16.07
C HIS A 24 -26.09 15.34 14.56
N VAL A 25 -27.29 15.50 14.01
CA VAL A 25 -27.48 15.75 12.58
C VAL A 25 -26.73 17.03 12.21
N PHE A 26 -25.99 17.00 11.10
CA PHE A 26 -25.07 18.07 10.68
C PHE A 26 -25.63 19.51 10.82
N PRO A 27 -26.90 19.81 10.45
CA PRO A 27 -27.46 21.16 10.58
C PRO A 27 -27.55 21.68 12.02
N HIS A 28 -27.62 20.79 13.01
CA HIS A 28 -27.74 21.13 14.43
C HIS A 28 -26.40 21.28 15.14
N LEU A 29 -25.29 21.05 14.45
CA LEU A 29 -23.97 21.32 15.00
C LEU A 29 -23.75 22.85 15.14
N PRO A 30 -23.02 23.28 16.18
CA PRO A 30 -22.54 24.66 16.30
C PRO A 30 -21.95 25.17 14.99
N PHE A 31 -22.16 26.46 14.71
CA PHE A 31 -21.76 27.08 13.45
C PHE A 31 -20.27 26.91 13.17
N GLU A 32 -19.43 27.00 14.19
CA GLU A 32 -17.98 26.82 14.13
C GLU A 32 -17.61 25.38 13.73
N LEU A 33 -18.36 24.39 14.22
CA LEU A 33 -18.16 22.98 13.88
C LEU A 33 -18.64 22.69 12.46
N ARG A 34 -19.79 23.23 12.04
CA ARG A 34 -20.25 23.12 10.65
C ARG A 34 -19.25 23.75 9.67
N LEU A 35 -18.73 24.94 9.99
CA LEU A 35 -17.68 25.60 9.20
C LEU A 35 -16.38 24.79 9.16
N LYS A 36 -15.96 24.22 10.30
CA LYS A 36 -14.79 23.34 10.34
C LYS A 36 -15.00 22.12 9.46
N ILE A 37 -16.10 21.39 9.64
CA ILE A 37 -16.43 20.20 8.83
C ILE A 37 -16.53 20.57 7.35
N TRP A 38 -17.19 21.68 7.01
CA TRP A 38 -17.26 22.19 5.64
C TRP A 38 -15.85 22.45 5.09
N ARG A 39 -15.01 23.20 5.79
CA ARG A 39 -13.60 23.43 5.40
C ARG A 39 -12.80 22.13 5.25
N TYR A 40 -12.97 21.18 6.17
CA TYR A 40 -12.33 19.86 6.11
C TYR A 40 -12.89 18.95 5.00
N SER A 41 -14.13 19.15 4.57
CA SER A 41 -14.72 18.41 3.46
C SER A 41 -14.18 18.87 2.10
N PHE A 42 -13.67 20.10 2.00
CA PHE A 42 -13.00 20.63 0.81
C PHE A 42 -11.47 20.54 0.86
N THR A 43 -10.86 20.19 1.99
CA THR A 43 -9.44 19.80 1.96
C THR A 43 -9.34 18.50 1.17
N PRO A 44 -8.64 18.49 0.02
CA PRO A 44 -8.33 17.24 -0.66
C PRO A 44 -7.68 16.33 0.38
N ARG A 45 -8.18 15.10 0.54
CA ARG A 45 -7.40 14.09 1.26
C ARG A 45 -6.11 13.98 0.46
N VAL A 46 -5.02 14.56 0.97
CA VAL A 46 -3.74 14.61 0.26
C VAL A 46 -3.47 13.19 -0.23
N PRO A 47 -3.37 12.97 -1.55
CA PRO A 47 -3.18 11.62 -2.04
C PRO A 47 -1.85 11.11 -1.46
N LYS A 48 -1.88 9.90 -0.90
CA LYS A 48 -0.77 9.39 -0.06
C LYS A 48 0.30 8.66 -0.87
N TRP A 49 0.00 8.35 -2.13
CA TRP A 49 0.79 7.48 -2.98
C TRP A 49 1.38 8.26 -4.13
N GLN A 50 2.65 8.01 -4.44
CA GLN A 50 3.32 8.58 -5.59
C GLN A 50 3.68 7.43 -6.55
N SER A 51 3.59 7.70 -7.84
CA SER A 51 4.12 6.80 -8.87
C SER A 51 4.79 7.64 -9.94
N GLY A 52 5.90 7.16 -10.49
CA GLY A 52 6.56 7.74 -11.66
C GLY A 52 5.99 7.24 -12.98
N CYS A 53 5.18 6.18 -12.97
CA CYS A 53 4.60 5.57 -14.18
C CYS A 53 3.52 6.45 -14.81
N ASN A 54 3.43 6.44 -16.14
CA ASN A 54 2.37 7.16 -16.84
C ASN A 54 1.03 6.40 -16.81
N ASN A 55 -0.06 7.13 -17.03
CA ASN A 55 -1.38 6.51 -17.26
C ASN A 55 -1.36 5.70 -18.57
N PRO A 56 -1.89 4.47 -18.61
CA PRO A 56 -1.92 3.63 -19.80
C PRO A 56 -2.37 4.41 -21.06
N ALA A 57 -1.58 4.34 -22.13
CA ALA A 57 -1.84 5.10 -23.37
C ALA A 57 -3.25 4.85 -23.94
N VAL A 58 -3.80 3.64 -23.73
CA VAL A 58 -5.15 3.26 -24.15
C VAL A 58 -6.26 4.16 -23.57
N LEU A 59 -6.02 4.81 -22.41
CA LEU A 59 -6.98 5.75 -21.81
C LEU A 59 -7.08 7.08 -22.57
N SER A 60 -6.11 7.39 -23.42
CA SER A 60 -6.00 8.68 -24.12
C SER A 60 -6.42 8.62 -25.59
N VAL A 61 -6.81 7.45 -26.12
CA VAL A 61 -7.07 7.27 -27.56
C VAL A 61 -8.44 7.82 -27.98
N ASN A 62 -9.53 7.20 -27.53
CA ASN A 62 -10.90 7.62 -27.81
C ASN A 62 -11.83 7.17 -26.66
N SER A 63 -13.11 7.56 -26.69
CA SER A 63 -14.06 7.23 -25.63
C SER A 63 -14.33 5.73 -25.48
N GLU A 64 -14.37 4.98 -26.59
CA GLU A 64 -14.62 3.55 -26.61
C GLU A 64 -13.44 2.77 -25.99
N ALA A 65 -12.23 3.05 -26.46
CA ALA A 65 -10.99 2.48 -25.93
C ALA A 65 -10.80 2.83 -24.45
N ARG A 66 -11.12 4.07 -24.06
CA ARG A 66 -11.09 4.48 -22.66
C ARG A 66 -12.09 3.69 -21.81
N SER A 67 -13.33 3.51 -22.29
CA SER A 67 -14.34 2.71 -21.59
C SER A 67 -13.87 1.27 -21.40
N ALA A 68 -13.42 0.63 -22.49
CA ALA A 68 -12.91 -0.73 -22.45
C ALA A 68 -11.69 -0.89 -21.52
N ALA A 69 -10.79 0.10 -21.50
CA ALA A 69 -9.65 0.11 -20.59
C ALA A 69 -10.08 0.24 -19.12
N LEU A 70 -11.04 1.10 -18.81
CA LEU A 70 -11.54 1.25 -17.43
C LEU A 70 -12.25 -0.02 -16.93
N ASP A 71 -12.85 -0.82 -17.81
CA ASP A 71 -13.38 -2.14 -17.47
C ASP A 71 -12.27 -3.14 -17.09
N CYS A 72 -11.08 -2.97 -17.67
CA CYS A 72 -9.89 -3.77 -17.41
C CYS A 72 -9.13 -3.33 -16.14
N TYR A 73 -9.14 -2.03 -15.82
CA TYR A 73 -8.48 -1.45 -14.66
C TYR A 73 -9.50 -0.95 -13.62
N PRO A 74 -10.14 -1.86 -12.86
CA PRO A 74 -11.22 -1.51 -11.95
C PRO A 74 -10.78 -0.62 -10.78
N VAL A 75 -9.51 -0.66 -10.39
CA VAL A 75 -8.97 0.12 -9.29
C VAL A 75 -8.28 1.37 -9.82
N ASN A 76 -8.68 2.54 -9.31
CA ASN A 76 -8.08 3.84 -9.63
C ASN A 76 -7.60 4.52 -8.34
N LEU A 77 -6.29 4.71 -8.18
CA LEU A 77 -5.69 5.38 -7.01
C LEU A 77 -5.23 6.80 -7.39
N PRO A 78 -5.86 7.85 -6.86
CA PRO A 78 -5.35 9.21 -7.01
C PRO A 78 -3.93 9.31 -6.47
N LEU A 79 -3.03 9.90 -7.25
CA LEU A 79 -1.62 10.06 -6.91
C LEU A 79 -1.33 11.45 -6.38
N ALA A 80 -0.32 11.53 -5.51
CA ALA A 80 0.09 12.77 -4.90
C ALA A 80 0.78 13.64 -5.95
N THR A 81 0.63 14.94 -5.77
CA THR A 81 1.29 16.01 -6.50
C THR A 81 2.80 15.93 -6.16
N PHE A 82 3.58 15.32 -7.07
CA PHE A 82 5.01 15.02 -7.02
C PHE A 82 5.82 16.26 -6.69
N ALA A 83 6.74 16.14 -5.74
CA ALA A 83 7.92 16.99 -5.75
C ALA A 83 9.05 16.39 -4.93
N PRO A 84 10.27 16.98 -5.03
CA PRO A 84 11.44 16.63 -4.24
C PRO A 84 11.11 16.33 -2.78
N TYR A 85 11.79 15.34 -2.20
CA TYR A 85 11.56 14.85 -0.84
C TYR A 85 11.63 15.93 0.26
N GLU A 86 12.28 17.07 0.00
CA GLU A 86 12.30 18.24 0.91
C GLU A 86 11.15 19.24 0.67
N HIS A 87 10.46 19.17 -0.46
CA HIS A 87 9.39 20.08 -0.90
C HIS A 87 8.25 19.38 -1.68
N ALA A 88 7.83 18.17 -1.29
CA ALA A 88 6.76 17.38 -1.94
C ALA A 88 5.51 18.24 -2.28
N GLY A 89 5.22 18.49 -3.56
CA GLY A 89 4.27 19.51 -4.06
C GLY A 89 4.71 20.49 -5.19
N ASP A 90 5.98 20.84 -5.36
CA ASP A 90 6.42 21.98 -6.19
C ASP A 90 6.48 21.84 -7.73
N SER A 91 6.07 20.72 -8.35
CA SER A 91 5.66 20.76 -9.77
C SER A 91 4.77 19.58 -10.18
N ILE A 92 3.47 19.72 -9.92
CA ILE A 92 2.40 18.97 -10.59
C ILE A 92 1.24 19.92 -10.86
N ASN A 93 1.05 20.27 -12.12
CA ASN A 93 -0.16 20.95 -12.60
C ASN A 93 -1.31 19.96 -12.90
N ASP A 94 -1.17 18.66 -12.57
CA ASP A 94 -2.19 17.67 -12.88
C ASP A 94 -2.77 17.00 -11.64
N LEU A 95 -3.81 17.65 -11.10
CA LEU A 95 -4.67 17.13 -10.03
C LEU A 95 -5.38 15.81 -10.40
N ASN A 96 -5.25 15.32 -11.64
CA ASN A 96 -5.94 14.14 -12.16
C ASN A 96 -5.02 12.92 -12.35
N ARG A 97 -3.80 12.92 -11.82
CA ARG A 97 -2.92 11.75 -11.98
C ARG A 97 -3.46 10.58 -11.15
N VAL A 98 -3.71 9.45 -11.82
CA VAL A 98 -4.36 8.28 -11.24
C VAL A 98 -3.56 7.04 -11.62
N LEU A 99 -3.20 6.22 -10.64
CA LEU A 99 -2.65 4.90 -10.87
C LEU A 99 -3.80 3.91 -11.11
N TYR A 100 -3.87 3.40 -12.33
CA TYR A 100 -4.84 2.39 -12.74
C TYR A 100 -4.27 1.00 -12.49
N ILE A 101 -5.02 0.14 -11.81
CA ILE A 101 -4.58 -1.19 -11.39
C ILE A 101 -5.67 -2.21 -11.73
N ASN A 102 -5.24 -3.33 -12.30
CA ASN A 102 -5.98 -4.58 -12.36
C ASN A 102 -5.39 -5.54 -11.32
N PRO A 103 -6.00 -5.67 -10.13
CA PRO A 103 -5.42 -6.42 -9.01
C PRO A 103 -5.13 -7.90 -9.29
N ALA A 104 -5.77 -8.48 -10.32
CA ALA A 104 -5.58 -9.88 -10.70
C ALA A 104 -4.45 -10.11 -11.71
N VAL A 105 -4.02 -9.06 -12.42
CA VAL A 105 -3.05 -9.18 -13.51
C VAL A 105 -1.77 -8.42 -13.19
N ASP A 106 -1.92 -7.21 -12.68
CA ASP A 106 -0.80 -6.30 -12.44
C ASP A 106 -0.05 -6.68 -11.17
N THR A 107 1.26 -6.48 -11.20
CA THR A 107 2.12 -6.56 -10.02
C THR A 107 2.32 -5.15 -9.47
N VAL A 108 1.88 -4.92 -8.23
CA VAL A 108 2.13 -3.65 -7.55
C VAL A 108 3.51 -3.70 -6.91
N VAL A 109 4.39 -2.79 -7.31
CA VAL A 109 5.75 -2.64 -6.75
C VAL A 109 5.74 -1.55 -5.69
N VAL A 110 6.19 -1.86 -4.48
CA VAL A 110 6.31 -0.90 -3.38
C VAL A 110 7.78 -0.63 -3.08
N LEU A 111 8.20 0.61 -3.30
CA LEU A 111 9.54 1.10 -2.97
C LEU A 111 9.62 1.53 -1.50
N GLY A 112 10.80 1.33 -0.90
CA GLY A 112 11.07 1.66 0.49
C GLY A 112 11.01 0.46 1.44
N ASP A 113 11.17 0.73 2.73
CA ASP A 113 11.22 -0.28 3.78
C ASP A 113 9.81 -0.71 4.23
N LEU A 114 9.76 -1.84 4.95
CA LEU A 114 8.52 -2.37 5.51
C LEU A 114 7.93 -1.38 6.52
N ASP A 115 6.79 -0.80 6.18
CA ASP A 115 5.97 0.05 7.07
C ASP A 115 4.55 -0.52 7.12
N TYR A 116 4.23 -1.21 8.21
CA TYR A 116 2.94 -1.87 8.42
C TYR A 116 1.76 -0.91 8.26
N LEU A 117 1.88 0.30 8.81
CA LEU A 117 0.80 1.29 8.78
C LEU A 117 0.55 1.79 7.35
N ARG A 118 1.60 2.01 6.56
CA ARG A 118 1.46 2.37 5.15
C ARG A 118 0.86 1.23 4.34
N MET A 119 1.33 0.00 4.57
CA MET A 119 0.81 -1.16 3.85
C MET A 119 -0.65 -1.45 4.17
N SER A 120 -1.11 -1.26 5.42
CA SER A 120 -2.52 -1.48 5.77
C SER A 120 -3.42 -0.41 5.16
N ARG A 121 -2.90 0.83 5.06
CA ARG A 121 -3.58 1.91 4.32
C ARG A 121 -3.66 1.61 2.82
N LEU A 122 -2.58 1.10 2.21
CA LEU A 122 -2.58 0.71 0.79
C LEU A 122 -3.65 -0.34 0.53
N LEU A 123 -3.67 -1.40 1.35
CA LEU A 123 -4.68 -2.44 1.28
C LEU A 123 -6.09 -1.89 1.43
N SER A 124 -6.33 -1.07 2.46
CA SER A 124 -7.65 -0.47 2.70
C SER A 124 -8.11 0.37 1.50
N ASP A 125 -7.20 1.16 0.92
CA ASP A 125 -7.48 1.98 -0.26
C ASP A 125 -7.76 1.11 -1.50
N LEU A 126 -7.01 0.02 -1.70
CA LEU A 126 -7.21 -0.94 -2.79
C LEU A 126 -8.56 -1.66 -2.65
N SER A 127 -8.86 -2.21 -1.47
CA SER A 127 -10.10 -2.94 -1.21
C SER A 127 -11.33 -2.06 -1.33
N LEU A 128 -11.26 -0.80 -0.88
CA LEU A 128 -12.37 0.16 -1.04
C LEU A 128 -12.68 0.42 -2.52
N ARG A 129 -11.68 0.31 -3.39
CA ARG A 129 -11.75 0.66 -4.82
C ARG A 129 -11.78 -0.55 -5.74
N ASP A 130 -11.84 -1.76 -5.18
CA ASP A 130 -11.95 -3.01 -5.92
C ASP A 130 -13.40 -3.51 -5.90
N PRO A 131 -14.27 -3.05 -6.83
CA PRO A 131 -15.69 -3.41 -6.84
C PRO A 131 -15.93 -4.91 -7.02
N LYS A 132 -14.94 -5.64 -7.54
CA LYS A 132 -15.03 -7.08 -7.80
C LYS A 132 -14.47 -7.91 -6.65
N GLY A 133 -13.91 -7.28 -5.61
CA GLY A 133 -13.34 -7.95 -4.45
C GLY A 133 -12.29 -9.00 -4.82
N LYS A 134 -11.53 -8.78 -5.89
CA LYS A 134 -10.50 -9.73 -6.36
C LYS A 134 -9.28 -9.75 -5.44
N GLY A 135 -9.03 -8.65 -4.73
CA GLY A 135 -7.84 -8.46 -3.90
C GLY A 135 -6.57 -8.36 -4.73
N LEU A 136 -5.49 -7.86 -4.12
CA LEU A 136 -4.20 -7.76 -4.79
C LEU A 136 -3.54 -9.14 -4.88
N GLN A 137 -3.36 -9.65 -6.09
CA GLN A 137 -2.84 -11.01 -6.31
C GLN A 137 -1.32 -11.05 -6.48
N ARG A 138 -0.68 -9.92 -6.82
CA ARG A 138 0.76 -9.84 -7.07
C ARG A 138 1.37 -8.59 -6.45
N LEU A 139 2.36 -8.81 -5.58
CA LEU A 139 3.04 -7.75 -4.83
C LEU A 139 4.56 -7.93 -4.98
N ALA A 140 5.27 -6.83 -5.23
CA ALA A 140 6.71 -6.81 -5.22
C ALA A 140 7.23 -5.79 -4.19
N VAL A 141 8.22 -6.19 -3.39
CA VAL A 141 8.78 -5.38 -2.30
C VAL A 141 10.30 -5.41 -2.32
N SER A 142 10.93 -4.41 -1.69
CA SER A 142 12.40 -4.34 -1.65
C SER A 142 12.98 -5.48 -0.82
N ALA A 143 14.17 -5.95 -1.21
CA ALA A 143 15.01 -6.81 -0.39
C ALA A 143 15.21 -6.27 1.03
N SER A 144 15.17 -4.94 1.22
CA SER A 144 15.32 -4.31 2.54
C SER A 144 14.34 -4.84 3.59
N TRP A 145 13.17 -5.31 3.16
CA TRP A 145 12.15 -5.91 4.03
C TRP A 145 12.64 -7.18 4.72
N THR A 146 13.62 -7.87 4.13
CA THR A 146 14.09 -9.18 4.60
C THR A 146 15.36 -9.09 5.46
N TYR A 147 15.80 -7.89 5.86
CA TYR A 147 17.09 -7.69 6.57
C TYR A 147 17.02 -7.90 8.09
N HIS A 148 15.86 -8.21 8.65
CA HIS A 148 15.71 -8.51 10.07
C HIS A 148 15.68 -10.01 10.36
N GLN A 149 16.02 -10.41 11.59
CA GLN A 149 15.96 -11.80 12.02
C GLN A 149 14.49 -12.26 12.09
N GLY A 150 14.17 -13.44 11.55
CA GLY A 150 12.80 -13.94 11.51
C GLY A 150 11.94 -13.25 10.44
N ALA A 151 12.56 -12.59 9.46
CA ALA A 151 11.83 -11.89 8.40
C ALA A 151 10.91 -12.81 7.60
N GLY A 152 11.32 -14.04 7.31
CA GLY A 152 10.48 -15.00 6.60
C GLY A 152 9.13 -15.20 7.30
N ASP A 153 9.15 -15.63 8.56
CA ASP A 153 7.92 -15.87 9.32
C ASP A 153 7.09 -14.60 9.51
N THR A 154 7.75 -13.47 9.78
CA THR A 154 7.08 -12.16 9.95
C THR A 154 6.36 -11.74 8.68
N ILE A 155 7.04 -11.80 7.52
CA ILE A 155 6.48 -11.44 6.22
C ILE A 155 5.37 -12.42 5.83
N ARG A 156 5.58 -13.73 6.03
CA ARG A 156 4.57 -14.76 5.74
C ARG A 156 3.29 -14.50 6.52
N MET A 157 3.38 -14.24 7.83
CA MET A 157 2.25 -13.92 8.70
C MET A 157 1.57 -12.60 8.28
N LEU A 158 2.35 -11.56 8.03
CA LEU A 158 1.86 -10.25 7.62
C LEU A 158 1.10 -10.34 6.31
N VAL A 159 1.65 -11.03 5.32
CA VAL A 159 1.02 -11.22 4.01
C VAL A 159 -0.24 -12.06 4.12
N GLN A 160 -0.25 -13.14 4.90
CA GLN A 160 -1.46 -13.95 5.10
C GLN A 160 -2.62 -13.14 5.68
N HIS A 161 -2.33 -12.20 6.58
CA HIS A 161 -3.36 -11.36 7.19
C HIS A 161 -3.75 -10.15 6.31
N MET A 162 -2.78 -9.53 5.64
CA MET A 162 -3.01 -8.29 4.88
C MET A 162 -3.39 -8.54 3.42
N PHE A 163 -2.89 -9.59 2.80
CA PHE A 163 -3.13 -9.88 1.38
C PHE A 163 -3.60 -11.33 1.23
N PRO A 164 -4.80 -11.68 1.73
CA PRO A 164 -5.29 -13.06 1.70
C PRO A 164 -5.46 -13.60 0.27
N GLU A 165 -5.66 -12.73 -0.72
CA GLU A 165 -5.77 -13.10 -2.13
C GLU A 165 -4.42 -13.21 -2.85
N LEU A 166 -3.30 -12.92 -2.17
CA LEU A 166 -1.98 -12.91 -2.80
C LEU A 166 -1.63 -14.28 -3.37
N ILE A 167 -1.29 -14.30 -4.65
CA ILE A 167 -0.84 -15.49 -5.36
C ILE A 167 0.69 -15.52 -5.38
N GLU A 168 1.32 -14.40 -5.71
CA GLU A 168 2.75 -14.31 -5.96
C GLU A 168 3.35 -13.08 -5.28
N MET A 169 4.37 -13.32 -4.44
CA MET A 169 5.21 -12.27 -3.89
C MET A 169 6.58 -12.27 -4.58
N THR A 170 7.07 -11.08 -4.93
CA THR A 170 8.41 -10.88 -5.45
C THR A 170 9.22 -10.01 -4.50
N VAL A 171 10.47 -10.39 -4.23
CA VAL A 171 11.46 -9.52 -3.60
C VAL A 171 12.36 -8.96 -4.71
N PHE A 172 12.44 -7.65 -4.84
CA PHE A 172 13.31 -7.02 -5.83
C PHE A 172 14.63 -6.53 -5.24
N MET A 173 15.66 -6.53 -6.08
CA MET A 173 17.05 -6.24 -5.72
C MET A 173 17.46 -4.76 -5.77
N TYR A 174 16.58 -3.89 -6.26
CA TYR A 174 16.80 -2.45 -6.25
C TYR A 174 16.94 -1.88 -4.83
N ALA A 175 18.07 -1.23 -4.58
CA ALA A 175 18.50 -0.80 -3.25
C ALA A 175 17.93 0.56 -2.81
N GLU A 176 17.54 1.42 -3.76
CA GLU A 176 17.07 2.76 -3.44
C GLU A 176 15.61 2.73 -2.98
N ARG A 177 15.24 3.69 -2.14
CA ARG A 177 13.87 3.84 -1.62
C ARG A 177 12.93 4.55 -2.58
N VAL A 178 13.47 5.08 -3.67
CA VAL A 178 12.83 6.02 -4.58
C VAL A 178 13.29 5.69 -6.01
N PRO A 179 12.48 5.94 -7.05
CA PRO A 179 12.95 5.76 -8.42
C PRO A 179 14.14 6.68 -8.74
N PRO A 180 14.91 6.39 -9.81
CA PRO A 180 15.98 7.29 -10.25
C PRO A 180 15.47 8.72 -10.45
N ALA A 181 16.24 9.72 -10.01
CA ALA A 181 15.81 11.12 -10.01
C ALA A 181 15.51 11.68 -11.41
N ASP A 182 16.16 11.13 -12.43
CA ASP A 182 15.99 11.44 -13.85
C ASP A 182 14.88 10.61 -14.53
N TRP A 183 14.24 9.69 -13.79
CA TRP A 183 13.16 8.85 -14.33
C TRP A 183 11.80 9.49 -14.07
N ALA A 184 11.21 10.05 -15.13
CA ALA A 184 9.87 10.63 -15.11
C ALA A 184 9.04 10.07 -16.28
N GLY A 185 7.89 9.47 -15.96
CA GLY A 185 6.96 8.99 -16.98
C GLY A 185 7.54 7.87 -17.85
N GLY A 186 8.27 6.93 -17.24
CA GLY A 186 8.79 5.75 -17.92
C GLY A 186 8.07 4.47 -17.51
N VAL A 187 8.65 3.34 -17.92
CA VAL A 187 8.20 1.98 -17.57
C VAL A 187 9.14 1.38 -16.54
N CYS A 188 8.60 0.63 -15.58
CA CYS A 188 9.37 -0.23 -14.69
C CYS A 188 9.09 -1.71 -15.00
N SER A 189 10.11 -2.55 -14.85
CA SER A 189 10.04 -3.98 -15.12
C SER A 189 10.72 -4.79 -14.02
N LEU A 190 10.20 -6.00 -13.79
CA LEU A 190 10.84 -7.01 -12.94
C LEU A 190 11.56 -8.00 -13.86
N GLU A 191 12.87 -8.02 -13.80
CA GLU A 191 13.74 -8.78 -14.70
C GLU A 191 14.48 -9.90 -13.95
N ASP A 192 14.83 -10.97 -14.66
CA ASP A 192 15.59 -12.06 -14.03
C ASP A 192 16.96 -11.55 -13.58
N CYS A 193 17.28 -11.79 -12.33
CA CYS A 193 18.54 -11.36 -11.72
C CYS A 193 19.42 -12.54 -11.29
N SER A 194 19.04 -13.78 -11.62
CA SER A 194 19.69 -15.00 -11.15
C SER A 194 21.20 -15.07 -11.44
N GLY A 195 21.65 -14.47 -12.54
CA GLY A 195 23.06 -14.41 -12.93
C GLY A 195 23.90 -13.35 -12.19
N THR A 196 23.27 -12.40 -11.50
CA THR A 196 23.95 -11.23 -10.92
C THR A 196 24.66 -11.56 -9.61
N ASP A 197 25.77 -10.88 -9.33
CA ASP A 197 26.50 -11.06 -8.06
C ASP A 197 25.74 -10.49 -6.86
N TYR A 198 24.85 -9.53 -7.09
CA TYR A 198 23.98 -9.02 -6.04
C TYR A 198 22.95 -10.08 -5.61
N TYR A 199 22.29 -10.75 -6.57
CA TYR A 199 21.41 -11.89 -6.29
C TYR A 199 22.14 -13.01 -5.54
N LYS A 200 23.34 -13.43 -6.00
CA LYS A 200 24.11 -14.49 -5.33
C LYS A 200 24.41 -14.14 -3.88
N ARG A 201 24.86 -12.91 -3.62
CA ARG A 201 25.13 -12.40 -2.26
C ARG A 201 23.87 -12.37 -1.40
N TYR A 202 22.75 -11.91 -1.97
CA TYR A 202 21.47 -11.94 -1.28
C TYR A 202 21.06 -13.38 -0.92
N ALA A 203 21.05 -14.28 -1.90
CA ALA A 203 20.61 -15.66 -1.76
C ALA A 203 21.48 -16.49 -0.80
N MET A 204 22.79 -16.23 -0.75
CA MET A 204 23.71 -16.87 0.21
C MET A 204 23.68 -16.21 1.59
N GLY A 205 23.27 -14.94 1.66
CA GLY A 205 23.22 -14.15 2.89
C GLY A 205 21.80 -14.06 3.45
N ARG A 206 21.24 -12.85 3.44
CA ARG A 206 19.95 -12.55 4.10
C ARG A 206 18.76 -13.27 3.47
N GLY A 207 18.83 -13.60 2.18
CA GLY A 207 17.83 -14.41 1.50
C GLY A 207 17.64 -15.81 2.12
N GLN A 208 18.58 -16.30 2.93
CA GLN A 208 18.39 -17.54 3.70
C GLN A 208 17.21 -17.47 4.67
N GLN A 209 16.86 -16.28 5.17
CA GLN A 209 15.64 -16.08 5.98
C GLN A 209 14.35 -16.29 5.18
N MET A 210 14.44 -16.29 3.84
CA MET A 210 13.32 -16.42 2.91
C MET A 210 13.31 -17.79 2.23
N LYS A 211 13.99 -18.79 2.79
CA LYS A 211 14.06 -20.16 2.25
C LYS A 211 13.46 -21.17 3.21
N ASP A 212 12.76 -22.15 2.64
CA ASP A 212 12.33 -23.36 3.32
C ASP A 212 13.21 -24.52 2.81
N GLY A 213 14.33 -24.78 3.49
CA GLY A 213 15.37 -25.68 3.00
C GLY A 213 16.11 -25.10 1.80
N ASP A 214 16.18 -25.84 0.69
CA ASP A 214 16.87 -25.40 -0.53
C ASP A 214 16.02 -24.49 -1.43
N LYS A 215 14.71 -24.40 -1.15
CA LYS A 215 13.75 -23.67 -1.98
C LYS A 215 13.41 -22.32 -1.38
N TRP A 216 13.02 -21.39 -2.26
CA TRP A 216 12.39 -20.15 -1.81
C TRP A 216 11.07 -20.45 -1.11
N MET A 217 10.83 -19.76 0.00
CA MET A 217 9.63 -19.95 0.79
C MET A 217 8.37 -19.63 -0.01
N VAL A 218 7.27 -20.30 0.31
CA VAL A 218 5.97 -19.97 -0.28
C VAL A 218 5.32 -18.82 0.49
N ILE A 219 5.07 -17.70 -0.19
CA ILE A 219 4.32 -16.57 0.33
C ILE A 219 3.16 -16.27 -0.64
N GLY A 220 1.93 -16.35 -0.12
CA GLY A 220 0.73 -16.40 -0.95
C GLY A 220 0.45 -17.84 -1.40
N LYS A 221 0.49 -18.10 -2.71
CA LYS A 221 0.22 -19.44 -3.28
C LYS A 221 1.39 -20.02 -4.08
N LYS A 222 2.47 -19.27 -4.29
CA LYS A 222 3.64 -19.68 -5.07
C LYS A 222 4.93 -19.45 -4.31
N GLU A 223 6.00 -20.12 -4.74
CA GLU A 223 7.36 -19.86 -4.28
C GLU A 223 7.71 -18.38 -4.54
N LEU A 224 8.36 -17.76 -3.55
CA LEU A 224 8.84 -16.38 -3.63
C LEU A 224 9.77 -16.23 -4.84
N ARG A 225 9.60 -15.14 -5.58
CA ARG A 225 10.50 -14.76 -6.66
C ARG A 225 11.48 -13.70 -6.20
N VAL A 226 12.69 -13.76 -6.74
CA VAL A 226 13.72 -12.75 -6.53
C VAL A 226 14.10 -12.19 -7.88
N MET A 227 13.92 -10.89 -8.08
CA MET A 227 14.04 -10.23 -9.39
C MET A 227 14.82 -8.92 -9.27
N GLU A 228 15.29 -8.37 -10.39
CA GLU A 228 15.78 -6.99 -10.44
C GLU A 228 14.63 -6.05 -10.77
N LEU A 229 14.58 -4.87 -10.14
CA LEU A 229 13.62 -3.83 -10.53
C LEU A 229 14.36 -2.79 -11.37
N THR A 230 14.00 -2.71 -12.65
CA THR A 230 14.64 -1.81 -13.60
C THR A 230 13.69 -0.71 -14.03
N PHE A 231 14.25 0.47 -14.29
CA PHE A 231 13.53 1.65 -14.76
C PHE A 231 14.01 2.01 -16.16
N ARG A 232 13.09 2.26 -17.08
CA ARG A 232 13.37 2.65 -18.47
C ARG A 232 12.60 3.90 -18.82
N HIS A 233 13.22 4.83 -19.53
CA HIS A 233 12.55 6.02 -20.07
C HIS A 233 11.69 5.67 -21.27
N GLY A 234 10.58 6.40 -21.46
CA GLY A 234 9.66 6.20 -22.58
C GLY A 234 8.55 5.19 -22.32
N TRP A 235 7.89 4.79 -23.41
CA TRP A 235 6.76 3.86 -23.48
C TRP A 235 7.11 2.64 -24.33
#